data_AF-A0A942G1N3-F1
#
_entry.id   AF-A0A942G1N3-F1
#
_cell.length_a   1.000
_cell.length_b   1.000
_cell.length_c   1.000
_cell.angle_alpha   90.00
_cell.angle_beta   90.00
_cell.angle_gamma   90.00
#
_symmetry.space_group_name_H-M   'P 1'
#
loop_
_entity.id
_entity.type
_entity.pdbx_description
1 polymer ?
#
loop_
_entity_poly.entity_id
_entity_poly.type
_entity_poly.pdbx_seq_one_letter_code
_entity_poly.pdbx_strand_id
1 'polypeptide(L)'
;MERLLRRISPAIGLMFVLTACGTQPADDVGDVAAGGDAAAGACLEGTEDCVDADLDGGDLEGPVDGGFDLAAAQRDAESLLGATEEDLEIWGDVRIERKGDEEFMLTMDLMPGRKTVQLDEDADGVYRVTSVTLELEDGSTERFSD
;
A
#
# COMPACT_ATOMS: atom_id res chain seq x y z
N MET A 1 42.13 6.96 29.95
CA MET A 1 42.06 8.36 29.47
C MET A 1 41.72 8.28 28.00
N GLU A 2 40.58 8.86 27.57
CA GLU A 2 40.15 9.21 26.19
C GLU A 2 38.61 9.28 26.21
N ARG A 3 38.03 10.37 26.74
CA ARG A 3 37.41 11.50 26.01
C ARG A 3 36.32 11.02 25.03
N LEU A 4 35.07 10.81 25.46
CA LEU A 4 34.04 11.83 25.71
C LEU A 4 33.96 12.91 24.61
N LEU A 5 33.25 12.65 23.51
CA LEU A 5 32.80 13.67 22.56
C LEU A 5 31.32 13.49 22.24
N ARG A 6 30.55 14.12 23.11
CA ARG A 6 29.14 14.47 23.03
C ARG A 6 28.95 15.39 21.80
N ARG A 7 28.29 14.92 20.74
CA ARG A 7 27.79 15.83 19.68
C ARG A 7 26.33 16.15 19.97
N ILE A 8 26.13 17.42 20.31
CA ILE A 8 24.87 18.11 20.51
C ILE A 8 24.62 18.89 19.20
N SER A 9 23.36 18.95 18.76
CA SER A 9 22.69 20.02 17.99
C SER A 9 21.97 19.50 16.73
N PRO A 10 20.94 20.19 16.24
CA PRO A 10 19.94 21.01 16.93
C PRO A 10 18.49 20.66 16.53
N ALA A 11 17.55 21.03 17.40
CA ALA A 11 16.13 21.11 17.09
C ALA A 11 15.90 22.11 15.94
N ILE A 12 15.38 21.63 14.81
CA ILE A 12 14.90 22.48 13.71
C ILE A 12 13.44 22.81 14.00
N GLY A 13 13.19 24.12 14.05
CA GLY A 13 11.98 24.72 14.56
C GLY A 13 10.76 24.56 13.66
N LEU A 14 9.66 24.34 14.35
CA LEU A 14 8.27 24.60 13.98
C LEU A 14 8.13 25.99 13.31
N MET A 15 7.72 26.02 12.04
CA MET A 15 7.24 27.24 11.39
C MET A 15 5.76 27.09 11.06
N PHE A 16 4.93 27.71 11.90
CA PHE A 16 3.49 27.86 11.74
C PHE A 16 3.22 28.87 10.62
N VAL A 17 2.54 28.46 9.54
CA VAL A 17 1.95 29.39 8.56
C VAL A 17 0.43 29.35 8.73
N LEU A 18 -0.08 30.29 9.52
CA LEU A 18 -1.50 30.67 9.56
C LEU A 18 -1.81 31.43 8.26
N THR A 19 -2.53 30.80 7.34
CA THR A 19 -3.15 31.53 6.21
C THR A 19 -4.64 31.74 6.50
N ALA A 20 -5.05 32.96 6.20
CA ALA A 20 -6.22 33.65 6.69
C ALA A 20 -7.57 33.08 6.23
N CYS A 21 -8.53 33.27 7.13
CA CYS A 21 -9.98 33.23 6.92
C CYS A 21 -10.40 34.19 5.80
N GLY A 22 -11.14 33.68 4.81
CA GLY A 22 -11.82 34.47 3.78
C GLY A 22 -13.27 34.01 3.65
N THR A 23 -14.17 34.68 4.37
CA THR A 23 -15.63 34.55 4.25
C THR A 23 -16.12 35.44 3.10
N GLN A 24 -16.80 34.89 2.10
CA GLN A 24 -17.58 35.65 1.11
C GLN A 24 -18.93 34.95 0.80
N PRO A 25 -19.95 35.71 0.35
CA PRO A 25 -21.34 35.55 0.75
C PRO A 25 -22.12 34.51 -0.06
N ALA A 26 -23.21 34.06 0.54
CA ALA A 26 -24.28 33.30 -0.08
C ALA A 26 -25.11 34.21 -0.98
N ASP A 27 -25.22 33.86 -2.26
CA ASP A 27 -26.30 34.30 -3.14
C ASP A 27 -26.65 33.15 -4.13
N ASP A 28 -27.97 32.95 -4.21
CA ASP A 28 -28.80 32.34 -5.25
C ASP A 28 -28.76 30.83 -5.60
N VAL A 29 -29.89 30.23 -5.25
CA VAL A 29 -30.54 29.02 -5.75
C VAL A 29 -30.70 29.02 -7.27
N GLY A 30 -30.25 27.96 -7.94
CA GLY A 30 -30.50 27.78 -9.38
C GLY A 30 -30.04 26.43 -9.94
N ASP A 31 -31.01 25.54 -10.08
CA ASP A 31 -31.11 24.51 -11.13
C ASP A 31 -30.31 23.20 -11.00
N VAL A 32 -31.01 22.11 -11.28
CA VAL A 32 -30.62 20.70 -11.14
C VAL A 32 -30.13 20.14 -12.48
N ALA A 33 -28.89 19.68 -12.56
CA ALA A 33 -28.49 18.65 -13.53
C ALA A 33 -27.18 17.96 -13.13
N ALA A 34 -27.33 16.70 -12.72
CA ALA A 34 -26.52 15.53 -13.06
C ALA A 34 -25.03 15.70 -13.47
N GLY A 35 -24.19 14.94 -12.76
CA GLY A 35 -22.99 14.31 -13.33
C GLY A 35 -21.72 15.13 -13.21
N GLY A 36 -20.94 14.85 -12.18
CA GLY A 36 -19.61 15.40 -11.99
C GLY A 36 -18.83 14.45 -11.08
N ASP A 37 -18.67 13.23 -11.57
CA ASP A 37 -17.81 12.20 -11.00
C ASP A 37 -16.45 12.80 -10.63
N ALA A 38 -15.98 12.39 -9.46
CA ALA A 38 -14.63 12.56 -9.02
C ALA A 38 -13.68 12.17 -10.17
N ALA A 39 -12.66 12.99 -10.42
CA ALA A 39 -11.54 12.60 -11.25
C ALA A 39 -10.71 11.54 -10.51
N ALA A 40 -11.28 10.35 -10.31
CA ALA A 40 -10.56 9.11 -10.48
C ALA A 40 -10.31 8.97 -11.99
N GLY A 41 -9.05 8.73 -12.36
CA GLY A 41 -8.59 8.78 -13.74
C GLY A 41 -9.44 7.94 -14.69
N ALA A 42 -10.30 8.61 -15.46
CA ALA A 42 -10.82 8.08 -16.70
C ALA A 42 -9.71 8.21 -17.75
N CYS A 43 -8.89 7.17 -17.86
CA CYS A 43 -8.00 6.97 -19.00
C CYS A 43 -8.84 7.03 -20.28
N LEU A 44 -8.53 7.97 -21.17
CA LEU A 44 -9.17 8.07 -22.47
C LEU A 44 -8.80 6.83 -23.29
N GLU A 45 -9.80 6.04 -23.71
CA GLU A 45 -9.61 4.90 -24.61
C GLU A 45 -8.78 5.32 -25.85
N GLY A 46 -7.56 4.76 -25.98
CA GLY A 46 -6.73 4.90 -27.17
C GLY A 46 -5.32 5.47 -26.98
N THR A 47 -4.85 5.73 -25.76
CA THR A 47 -3.43 6.06 -25.51
C THR A 47 -2.64 4.82 -25.12
N GLU A 48 -1.61 4.49 -25.91
CA GLU A 48 -0.69 3.34 -25.75
C GLU A 48 0.14 3.37 -24.44
N ASP A 49 -0.05 4.40 -23.60
CA ASP A 49 0.61 4.63 -22.32
C ASP A 49 -0.30 4.34 -21.10
N CYS A 50 -1.58 4.04 -21.35
CA CYS A 50 -2.42 3.37 -20.36
C CYS A 50 -2.08 1.90 -20.43
N VAL A 51 -0.89 1.54 -19.94
CA VAL A 51 -0.72 0.21 -19.38
C VAL A 51 -1.75 0.21 -18.26
N ASP A 52 -2.88 -0.44 -18.49
CA ASP A 52 -3.75 -0.90 -17.42
C ASP A 52 -2.79 -1.42 -16.36
N ALA A 53 -2.64 -0.68 -15.26
CA ALA A 53 -2.23 -1.34 -14.04
C ALA A 53 -3.39 -2.33 -13.86
N ASP A 54 -3.16 -3.55 -14.35
CA ASP A 54 -3.94 -4.76 -14.10
C ASP A 54 -3.93 -4.92 -12.57
N LEU A 55 -4.71 -4.06 -11.93
CA LEU A 55 -5.29 -4.23 -10.61
C LEU A 55 -6.59 -5.04 -10.76
N ASP A 56 -6.89 -5.55 -11.96
CA ASP A 56 -7.62 -6.79 -12.06
C ASP A 56 -6.68 -7.85 -11.48
N GLY A 57 -6.82 -8.10 -10.18
CA GLY A 57 -6.16 -9.20 -9.49
C GLY A 57 -6.47 -10.46 -10.27
N GLY A 58 -5.53 -10.81 -11.16
CA GLY A 58 -5.83 -11.56 -12.37
C GLY A 58 -6.65 -12.79 -12.04
N ASP A 59 -7.82 -12.88 -12.69
CA ASP A 59 -8.78 -13.99 -12.66
C ASP A 59 -8.33 -15.14 -11.75
N LEU A 60 -8.67 -14.99 -10.46
CA LEU A 60 -8.34 -15.93 -9.39
C LEU A 60 -9.19 -17.20 -9.53
N GLU A 61 -9.21 -17.82 -10.71
CA GLU A 61 -9.54 -19.23 -10.83
C GLU A 61 -8.41 -19.99 -10.14
N GLY A 62 -8.51 -20.08 -8.80
CA GLY A 62 -7.73 -21.00 -8.01
C GLY A 62 -7.82 -22.38 -8.65
N PRO A 63 -6.75 -23.19 -8.56
CA PRO A 63 -6.66 -24.44 -9.30
C PRO A 63 -7.94 -25.25 -9.11
N VAL A 64 -8.47 -25.76 -10.23
CA VAL A 64 -9.74 -26.51 -10.34
C VAL A 64 -9.87 -27.71 -9.39
N ASP A 65 -8.75 -28.07 -8.74
CA ASP A 65 -8.59 -29.21 -7.86
C ASP A 65 -8.43 -28.80 -6.37
N GLY A 66 -8.45 -27.50 -6.04
CA GLY A 66 -8.26 -26.95 -4.70
C GLY A 66 -6.82 -27.06 -4.15
N GLY A 67 -5.84 -27.27 -5.03
CA GLY A 67 -4.42 -27.33 -4.67
C GLY A 67 -3.79 -25.96 -4.42
N PHE A 68 -2.56 -25.95 -3.91
CA PHE A 68 -1.75 -24.74 -3.86
C PHE A 68 -1.13 -24.47 -5.25
N ASP A 69 -1.48 -23.34 -5.88
CA ASP A 69 -0.82 -22.87 -7.10
C ASP A 69 0.32 -21.91 -6.74
N LEU A 70 1.54 -22.44 -6.75
CA LEU A 70 2.75 -21.66 -6.45
C LEU A 70 2.92 -20.47 -7.40
N ALA A 71 2.68 -20.65 -8.69
CA ALA A 71 2.95 -19.61 -9.68
C ALA A 71 1.95 -18.45 -9.55
N ALA A 72 0.68 -18.77 -9.25
CA ALA A 72 -0.31 -17.75 -8.92
C ALA A 72 0.04 -17.04 -7.61
N ALA A 73 0.39 -17.78 -6.56
CA ALA A 73 0.73 -17.20 -5.26
C ALA A 73 1.95 -16.27 -5.31
N GLN A 74 2.97 -16.60 -6.12
CA GLN A 74 4.13 -15.75 -6.35
C GLN A 74 3.75 -14.49 -7.13
N ARG A 75 2.96 -14.60 -8.20
CA ARG A 75 2.49 -13.45 -8.98
C ARG A 75 1.69 -12.48 -8.11
N ASP A 76 0.80 -13.02 -7.28
CA ASP A 76 0.05 -12.23 -6.31
C ASP A 76 0.99 -11.49 -5.34
N ALA A 77 1.99 -12.19 -4.79
CA ALA A 77 2.95 -11.60 -3.85
C ALA A 77 3.76 -10.47 -4.50
N GLU A 78 4.14 -10.62 -5.77
CA GLU A 78 4.81 -9.56 -6.54
C GLU A 78 3.89 -8.38 -6.80
N SER A 79 2.61 -8.62 -7.13
CA SER A 79 1.63 -7.55 -7.41
C SER A 79 1.32 -6.65 -6.20
N LEU A 80 1.60 -7.13 -4.98
CA LEU A 80 1.42 -6.37 -3.76
C LEU A 80 2.52 -5.33 -3.51
N LEU A 81 3.67 -5.39 -4.20
CA LEU A 81 4.73 -4.41 -4.01
C LEU A 81 4.27 -3.01 -4.46
N GLY A 82 4.49 -2.01 -3.62
CA GLY A 82 4.05 -0.63 -3.84
C GLY A 82 2.57 -0.36 -3.53
N ALA A 83 1.77 -1.40 -3.26
CA ALA A 83 0.37 -1.27 -2.86
C ALA A 83 0.24 -0.50 -1.54
N THR A 84 -0.84 0.25 -1.40
CA THR A 84 -1.14 1.00 -0.17
C THR A 84 -1.82 0.11 0.86
N GLU A 85 -1.84 0.55 2.12
CA GLU A 85 -2.55 -0.16 3.18
C GLU A 85 -4.06 -0.34 2.88
N GLU A 86 -4.69 0.63 2.22
CA GLU A 86 -6.10 0.55 1.82
C GLU A 86 -6.33 -0.55 0.78
N ASP A 87 -5.38 -0.73 -0.15
CA ASP A 87 -5.45 -1.81 -1.15
C ASP A 87 -5.39 -3.20 -0.49
N LEU A 88 -4.66 -3.34 0.63
CA LEU A 88 -4.51 -4.62 1.34
C LEU A 88 -5.82 -5.12 1.97
N GLU A 89 -6.74 -4.22 2.32
CA GLU A 89 -8.03 -4.59 2.93
C GLU A 89 -8.88 -5.48 1.99
N ILE A 90 -8.64 -5.37 0.68
CA ILE A 90 -9.34 -6.12 -0.37
C ILE A 90 -8.81 -7.56 -0.47
N TRP A 91 -7.54 -7.80 -0.12
CA TRP A 91 -6.85 -9.08 -0.37
C TRP A 91 -7.20 -10.20 0.60
N GLY A 92 -7.84 -9.92 1.74
CA GLY A 92 -8.36 -10.90 2.71
C GLY A 92 -7.33 -11.74 3.49
N ASP A 93 -6.25 -12.17 2.85
CA ASP A 93 -5.23 -13.12 3.35
C ASP A 93 -3.84 -12.49 3.50
N VAL A 94 -3.79 -11.20 3.87
CA VAL A 94 -2.56 -10.44 4.09
C VAL A 94 -2.35 -10.13 5.58
N ARG A 95 -1.13 -10.32 6.08
CA ARG A 95 -0.70 -9.92 7.43
C ARG A 95 0.32 -8.80 7.36
N ILE A 96 0.24 -7.84 8.26
CA ILE A 96 1.25 -6.80 8.39
C ILE A 96 2.23 -7.23 9.50
N GLU A 97 3.51 -7.41 9.14
CA GLU A 97 4.61 -7.65 10.08
C GLU A 97 5.19 -6.35 10.63
N ARG A 98 5.32 -5.35 9.77
CA ARG A 98 5.93 -4.05 10.11
C ARG A 98 5.23 -2.91 9.38
N LYS A 99 5.05 -1.79 10.06
CA LYS A 99 4.58 -0.53 9.50
C LYS A 99 5.47 0.61 9.99
N GLY A 100 6.34 1.11 9.11
CA GLY A 100 7.40 2.04 9.49
C GLY A 100 8.29 1.44 10.59
N ASP A 101 8.35 2.09 11.74
CA ASP A 101 9.11 1.62 12.91
C ASP A 101 8.32 0.66 13.83
N GLU A 102 7.02 0.45 13.57
CA GLU A 102 6.18 -0.42 14.39
C GLU A 102 6.25 -1.88 13.90
N GLU A 103 6.62 -2.80 14.80
CA GLU A 103 6.63 -4.25 14.54
C GLU A 103 5.45 -4.93 15.23
N PHE A 104 4.78 -5.82 14.50
CA PHE A 104 3.63 -6.59 14.95
C PHE A 104 4.04 -8.05 15.19
N MET A 105 3.67 -8.57 16.37
CA MET A 105 3.92 -9.99 16.67
C MET A 105 3.01 -10.88 15.82
N LEU A 106 3.64 -11.78 15.05
CA LEU A 106 2.95 -12.78 14.26
C LEU A 106 2.87 -14.11 15.00
N THR A 107 1.73 -14.77 14.85
CA THR A 107 1.54 -16.17 15.20
C THR A 107 2.29 -17.07 14.21
N MET A 108 2.92 -18.12 14.73
CA MET A 108 3.73 -19.08 13.96
C MET A 108 2.92 -20.24 13.35
N ASP A 109 1.60 -20.09 13.22
CA ASP A 109 0.85 -21.00 12.36
C ASP A 109 1.36 -20.83 10.93
N LEU A 110 1.44 -21.89 10.13
CA LEU A 110 1.84 -21.81 8.72
C LEU A 110 0.62 -22.08 7.84
N MET A 111 0.42 -21.27 6.81
CA MET A 111 -0.67 -21.37 5.86
C MET A 111 -0.14 -21.08 4.45
N PRO A 112 -0.06 -22.12 3.58
CA PRO A 112 0.42 -21.93 2.21
C PRO A 112 -0.39 -20.85 1.48
N GLY A 113 0.30 -19.97 0.77
CA GLY A 113 -0.31 -18.85 0.04
C GLY A 113 -0.49 -17.57 0.85
N ARG A 114 -0.27 -17.62 2.17
CA ARG A 114 -0.38 -16.42 3.00
C ARG A 114 0.75 -15.44 2.72
N LYS A 115 0.39 -14.17 2.59
CA LYS A 115 1.33 -13.07 2.36
C LYS A 115 1.50 -12.26 3.66
N THR A 116 2.75 -12.07 4.06
CA THR A 116 3.12 -11.22 5.20
C THR A 116 3.91 -10.03 4.67
N VAL A 117 3.41 -8.82 4.86
CA VAL A 117 3.95 -7.61 4.26
C VAL A 117 4.65 -6.72 5.28
N GLN A 118 5.60 -5.92 4.80
CA GLN A 118 6.14 -4.78 5.54
C GLN A 118 5.87 -3.51 4.74
N LEU A 119 5.45 -2.46 5.45
CA LEU A 119 5.13 -1.17 4.87
C LEU A 119 6.13 -0.11 5.34
N ASP A 120 6.56 0.76 4.43
CA ASP A 120 7.32 1.97 4.74
C ASP A 120 6.60 3.21 4.21
N GLU A 121 6.80 4.32 4.89
CA GLU A 121 6.28 5.62 4.49
C GLU A 121 7.10 6.18 3.32
N ASP A 122 6.41 6.56 2.24
CA ASP A 122 7.01 7.20 1.07
C ASP A 122 7.21 8.72 1.28
N ALA A 123 7.66 9.43 0.24
CA ALA A 123 7.90 10.86 0.31
C ALA A 123 6.63 11.71 0.53
N ASP A 124 5.46 11.16 0.24
CA ASP A 124 4.16 11.82 0.37
C ASP A 124 3.46 11.47 1.71
N GLY A 125 4.10 10.64 2.54
CA GLY A 125 3.57 10.21 3.83
C GLY A 125 2.63 9.01 3.74
N VAL A 126 2.66 8.27 2.62
CA VAL A 126 1.80 7.10 2.37
C VAL A 126 2.57 5.83 2.67
N TYR A 127 1.96 4.94 3.45
CA TYR A 127 2.54 3.63 3.72
C TYR A 127 2.34 2.70 2.53
N ARG A 128 3.46 2.26 1.94
CA ARG A 128 3.49 1.34 0.80
C ARG A 128 4.20 0.06 1.17
N VAL A 129 3.73 -1.04 0.62
CA VAL A 129 4.38 -2.35 0.77
C VAL A 129 5.77 -2.30 0.11
N THR A 130 6.82 -2.47 0.91
CA THR A 130 8.21 -2.55 0.44
C THR A 130 8.73 -3.98 0.38
N SER A 131 8.07 -4.90 1.07
CA SER A 131 8.39 -6.32 0.99
C SER A 131 7.21 -7.21 1.30
N VAL A 132 7.21 -8.38 0.69
CA VAL A 132 6.22 -9.44 0.88
C VAL A 132 6.95 -10.74 1.16
N THR A 133 6.54 -11.43 2.21
CA THR A 133 6.99 -12.78 2.54
C THR A 133 5.83 -13.74 2.28
N LEU A 134 6.01 -14.65 1.33
CA LEU A 134 5.05 -15.68 0.95
C LEU A 134 5.37 -16.99 1.66
N GLU A 135 4.36 -17.63 2.24
CA GLU A 135 4.47 -18.97 2.82
C GLU A 135 4.17 -20.05 1.77
N LEU A 136 5.07 -21.03 1.66
CA LEU A 136 4.99 -22.11 0.68
C LEU A 136 4.42 -23.40 1.30
N GLU A 137 3.96 -24.32 0.44
CA GLU A 137 3.38 -25.61 0.87
C GLU A 137 4.35 -26.49 1.67
N ASP A 138 5.65 -26.40 1.40
CA ASP A 138 6.69 -27.15 2.12
C ASP A 138 7.06 -26.54 3.50
N GLY A 139 6.39 -25.45 3.89
CA GLY A 139 6.62 -24.71 5.13
C GLY A 139 7.81 -23.76 5.08
N SER A 140 8.47 -23.62 3.93
CA SER A 140 9.46 -22.57 3.71
C SER A 140 8.78 -21.24 3.37
N THR A 141 9.58 -20.17 3.33
CA THR A 141 9.12 -18.84 2.92
C THR A 141 9.98 -18.28 1.80
N GLU A 142 9.36 -17.47 0.97
CA GLU A 142 10.01 -16.70 -0.09
C GLU A 142 9.75 -15.22 0.11
N ARG A 143 10.75 -14.36 -0.15
CA ARG A 143 10.65 -12.92 0.07
C ARG A 143 10.83 -12.15 -1.23
N PHE A 144 9.90 -11.24 -1.47
CA PHE A 144 9.87 -10.27 -2.56
C PHE A 144 10.09 -8.87 -1.96
N SER A 145 10.81 -7.99 -2.66
CA SER A 145 11.10 -6.63 -2.19
C SER A 145 11.34 -5.72 -3.40
N ASP A 146 10.95 -4.45 -3.27
CA ASP A 146 11.20 -3.38 -4.25
C ASP A 146 12.64 -2.83 -4.17
#